data_AF-M6CT48-F1
#
_entry.id   AF-M6CT48-F1
#
_cell.length_a   1.000
_cell.length_b   1.000
_cell.length_c   1.000
_cell.angle_alpha   90.00
_cell.angle_beta   90.00
_cell.angle_gamma   90.00
#
_symmetry.space_group_name_H-M   'P 1'
#
loop_
_entity.id
_entity.type
_entity.pdbx_description
1 polymer ?
#
loop_
_entity_poly.entity_id
_entity_poly.type
_entity_poly.pdbx_seq_one_letter_code
_entity_poly.pdbx_strand_id
1 'polypeptide(L)'
;MHYYRRESLYISLGILPGYINNRKVIEFGPGSGHNAVYTASLNPQLYTLVDGSKVGFEATKQRFMNQDRIEVIHTLFQDFNSKIKYDLVIAEGCLPHQKEPLFLLDHICKTVDKGGLLLITTANGISYLTETLRRIIRDKLFSQNEPAEKQLKLLIPIYESHLKTLINMSRPVEDWILDSIIQPLHEVRLLSIPEVINHLDGRFEVLSSSPKFIDDWRWYKDINSKIKGYNQIALDSYYRKNLNFIDYRFRFAEHSEEFGMKLEELCNDTWDIMCRIEKNEDESWDELYTNLSHILTLLLEPAPETAKALNEIVTWLKDGDLNKPLLYFPHWWGRGQQYLSLMNIA
;
A
#
# COMPACT_ATOMS: atom_id res chain seq x y z
N MET A 1 1.20 -13.55 18.67
CA MET A 1 1.28 -12.19 18.09
C MET A 1 0.75 -12.13 16.65
N HIS A 2 1.20 -13.00 15.74
CA HIS A 2 0.77 -12.99 14.33
C HIS A 2 -0.75 -13.17 14.12
N TYR A 3 -1.37 -14.17 14.77
CA TYR A 3 -2.82 -14.40 14.71
C TYR A 3 -3.64 -13.17 15.15
N TYR A 4 -3.29 -12.58 16.29
CA TYR A 4 -3.97 -11.41 16.83
C TYR A 4 -3.88 -10.20 15.88
N ARG A 5 -2.73 -9.98 15.23
CA ARG A 5 -2.58 -8.91 14.22
C ARG A 5 -3.53 -9.14 13.04
N ARG A 6 -3.63 -10.37 12.55
CA ARG A 6 -4.51 -10.70 11.43
C ARG A 6 -5.98 -10.60 11.79
N GLU A 7 -6.37 -11.10 12.96
CA GLU A 7 -7.71 -10.94 13.51
C GLU A 7 -8.11 -9.48 13.65
N SER A 8 -7.24 -8.67 14.26
CA SER A 8 -7.47 -7.23 14.46
C SER A 8 -7.63 -6.51 13.12
N LEU A 9 -6.87 -6.91 12.10
CA LEU A 9 -6.99 -6.37 10.74
C LEU A 9 -8.33 -6.75 10.09
N TYR A 10 -8.78 -8.00 10.20
CA TYR A 10 -10.08 -8.40 9.66
C TYR A 10 -11.23 -7.64 10.33
N ILE A 11 -11.20 -7.54 11.66
CA ILE A 11 -12.20 -6.77 12.42
C ILE A 11 -12.15 -5.29 12.03
N SER A 12 -10.96 -4.69 11.83
CA SER A 12 -10.86 -3.30 11.41
C SER A 12 -11.44 -3.08 10.02
N LEU A 13 -11.34 -4.07 9.15
CA LEU A 13 -11.89 -4.09 7.79
C LEU A 13 -13.35 -4.56 7.71
N GLY A 14 -14.05 -4.73 8.84
CA GLY A 14 -15.46 -5.14 8.87
C GLY A 14 -15.68 -6.63 8.55
N ILE A 15 -14.63 -7.45 8.54
CA ILE A 15 -14.68 -8.88 8.29
C ILE A 15 -14.63 -9.60 9.64
N LEU A 16 -15.76 -10.13 10.08
CA LEU A 16 -15.80 -10.90 11.32
C LEU A 16 -15.18 -12.29 11.11
N PRO A 17 -14.37 -12.83 12.03
CA PRO A 17 -13.81 -14.19 11.87
C PRO A 17 -14.88 -15.27 11.62
N GLY A 18 -16.05 -15.13 12.26
CA GLY A 18 -17.19 -16.04 12.04
C GLY A 18 -17.82 -15.95 10.63
N TYR A 19 -17.60 -14.86 9.89
CA TYR A 19 -18.03 -14.76 8.49
C TYR A 19 -17.29 -15.77 7.61
N ILE A 20 -15.99 -16.02 7.88
CA ILE A 20 -15.11 -16.86 7.04
C ILE A 20 -15.42 -18.36 7.18
N ASN A 21 -15.94 -18.78 8.32
CA ASN A 21 -16.29 -20.18 8.55
C ASN A 21 -17.31 -20.68 7.52
N ASN A 22 -16.98 -21.80 6.88
CA ASN A 22 -17.78 -22.41 5.81
C ASN A 22 -18.03 -21.48 4.60
N ARG A 23 -17.10 -20.59 4.27
CA ARG A 23 -17.12 -19.76 3.04
C ARG A 23 -16.09 -20.18 2.01
N LYS A 24 -16.33 -19.79 0.77
CA LYS A 24 -15.32 -19.87 -0.30
C LYS A 24 -14.45 -18.63 -0.23
N VAL A 25 -13.16 -18.82 0.02
CA VAL A 25 -12.17 -17.75 0.12
C VAL A 25 -11.12 -17.94 -0.96
N ILE A 26 -10.66 -16.84 -1.57
CA ILE A 26 -9.47 -16.83 -2.43
C ILE A 26 -8.51 -15.74 -1.98
N GLU A 27 -7.21 -16.04 -2.01
CA GLU A 27 -6.14 -15.08 -1.75
C GLU A 27 -5.16 -15.08 -2.92
N PHE A 28 -4.97 -13.90 -3.52
CA PHE A 28 -3.99 -13.61 -4.56
C PHE A 28 -2.72 -13.04 -3.93
N GLY A 29 -1.59 -13.68 -4.23
CA GLY A 29 -0.27 -13.33 -3.70
C GLY A 29 -0.08 -13.69 -2.22
N PRO A 30 -0.39 -14.94 -1.77
CA PRO A 30 -0.13 -15.33 -0.38
C PRO A 30 1.38 -15.34 -0.05
N GLY A 31 2.25 -15.30 -1.07
CA GLY A 31 3.69 -15.29 -0.91
C GLY A 31 4.15 -16.58 -0.25
N SER A 32 4.75 -16.48 0.93
CA SER A 32 5.11 -17.63 1.73
C SER A 32 3.95 -18.17 2.58
N GLY A 33 2.70 -17.73 2.42
CA GLY A 33 1.54 -18.31 3.09
C GLY A 33 1.45 -18.10 4.61
N HIS A 34 2.31 -17.25 5.21
CA HIS A 34 2.28 -16.98 6.65
C HIS A 34 0.97 -16.29 7.08
N ASN A 35 0.53 -15.28 6.31
CA ASN A 35 -0.75 -14.58 6.54
C ASN A 35 -1.95 -15.51 6.35
N ALA A 36 -1.88 -16.42 5.38
CA ALA A 36 -2.93 -17.38 5.08
C ALA A 36 -3.20 -18.38 6.22
N VAL A 37 -2.23 -18.63 7.12
CA VAL A 37 -2.40 -19.57 8.25
C VAL A 37 -3.59 -19.17 9.15
N TYR A 38 -3.76 -17.87 9.42
CA TYR A 38 -4.88 -17.41 10.24
C TYR A 38 -6.21 -17.63 9.51
N THR A 39 -6.31 -17.24 8.24
CA THR A 39 -7.52 -17.45 7.43
C THR A 39 -7.92 -18.92 7.35
N ALA A 40 -6.94 -19.81 7.13
CA ALA A 40 -7.14 -21.24 7.12
C ALA A 40 -7.69 -21.77 8.46
N SER A 41 -7.21 -21.21 9.59
CA SER A 41 -7.68 -21.59 10.92
C SER A 41 -9.14 -21.23 11.21
N LEU A 42 -9.74 -20.34 10.41
CA LEU A 42 -11.15 -19.96 10.51
C LEU A 42 -12.09 -20.92 9.77
N ASN A 43 -11.56 -22.05 9.29
CA ASN A 43 -12.33 -23.17 8.73
C ASN A 43 -13.22 -22.78 7.53
N PRO A 44 -12.66 -22.17 6.47
CA PRO A 44 -13.40 -21.94 5.22
C PRO A 44 -13.86 -23.27 4.60
N GLN A 45 -14.93 -23.20 3.79
CA GLN A 45 -15.41 -24.34 3.01
C GLN A 45 -14.40 -24.73 1.93
N LEU A 46 -13.84 -23.71 1.27
CA LEU A 46 -12.81 -23.81 0.24
C LEU A 46 -11.89 -22.60 0.41
N TYR A 47 -10.58 -22.82 0.37
CA TYR A 47 -9.60 -21.75 0.37
C TYR A 47 -8.61 -21.92 -0.79
N THR A 48 -8.74 -21.07 -1.80
CA THR A 48 -7.87 -21.08 -2.98
C THR A 48 -6.73 -20.06 -2.80
N LEU A 49 -5.50 -20.51 -3.02
CA LEU A 49 -4.27 -19.73 -2.88
C LEU A 49 -3.61 -19.56 -4.26
N VAL A 50 -3.73 -18.33 -4.75
CA VAL A 50 -3.27 -17.66 -5.97
C VAL A 50 -1.81 -17.19 -6.04
N ASP A 51 -0.80 -17.89 -6.58
CA ASP A 51 0.55 -17.26 -6.70
C ASP A 51 1.21 -17.47 -8.06
N GLY A 52 1.82 -16.42 -8.59
CA GLY A 52 2.61 -16.44 -9.83
C GLY A 52 4.08 -16.75 -9.59
N SER A 53 4.60 -16.48 -8.38
CA SER A 53 5.96 -16.80 -7.98
C SER A 53 6.09 -18.28 -7.68
N LYS A 54 7.04 -18.95 -8.35
CA LYS A 54 7.36 -20.36 -8.06
C LYS A 54 7.82 -20.55 -6.61
N VAL A 55 8.60 -19.60 -6.07
CA VAL A 55 9.10 -19.67 -4.69
C VAL A 55 7.96 -19.54 -3.68
N GLY A 56 7.05 -18.57 -3.91
CA GLY A 56 5.86 -18.39 -3.07
C GLY A 56 4.94 -19.61 -3.13
N PHE A 57 4.66 -20.10 -4.33
CA PHE A 57 3.88 -21.32 -4.55
C PHE A 57 4.43 -22.53 -3.79
N GLU A 58 5.70 -22.88 -3.96
CA GLU A 58 6.28 -24.07 -3.30
C GLU A 58 6.26 -23.93 -1.77
N ALA A 59 6.59 -22.75 -1.25
CA ALA A 59 6.52 -22.47 0.18
C ALA A 59 5.08 -22.64 0.71
N THR A 60 4.10 -22.08 0.02
CA THR A 60 2.69 -22.15 0.40
C THR A 60 2.15 -23.58 0.32
N LYS A 61 2.45 -24.30 -0.77
CA LYS A 61 2.07 -25.70 -0.97
C LYS A 61 2.63 -26.60 0.14
N GLN A 62 3.90 -26.43 0.50
CA GLN A 62 4.52 -27.20 1.58
C GLN A 62 3.83 -26.96 2.93
N ARG A 63 3.41 -25.72 3.22
CA ARG A 63 2.76 -25.36 4.49
C ARG A 63 1.35 -25.88 4.63
N PHE A 64 0.63 -26.06 3.53
CA PHE A 64 -0.75 -26.55 3.53
C PHE A 64 -0.88 -27.96 2.95
N MET A 65 0.21 -28.73 2.88
CA MET A 65 0.25 -30.05 2.24
C MET A 65 -0.74 -31.09 2.81
N ASN A 66 -1.19 -30.92 4.06
CA ASN A 66 -2.09 -31.83 4.77
C ASN A 66 -3.49 -31.23 5.00
N GLN A 67 -3.90 -30.25 4.19
CA GLN A 67 -5.15 -29.51 4.35
C GLN A 67 -6.04 -29.69 3.10
N ASP A 68 -6.99 -30.61 3.16
CA ASP A 68 -7.81 -31.00 2.00
C ASP A 68 -8.74 -29.88 1.48
N ARG A 69 -9.02 -28.85 2.29
CA ARG A 69 -9.88 -27.72 1.91
C ARG A 69 -9.12 -26.54 1.31
N ILE A 70 -7.79 -26.67 1.17
CA ILE A 70 -6.92 -25.62 0.68
C ILE A 70 -6.34 -26.05 -0.67
N GLU A 71 -6.60 -25.24 -1.69
CA GLU A 71 -6.07 -25.44 -3.03
C GLU A 71 -4.96 -24.42 -3.28
N VAL A 72 -3.76 -24.87 -3.66
CA VAL A 72 -2.64 -23.99 -4.00
C VAL A 72 -2.36 -24.08 -5.50
N ILE A 73 -2.45 -22.97 -6.20
CA ILE A 73 -2.39 -22.90 -7.67
C ILE A 73 -1.23 -22.00 -8.10
N HIS A 74 -0.35 -22.53 -8.95
CA HIS A 74 0.73 -21.76 -9.57
C HIS A 74 0.25 -21.20 -10.91
N THR A 75 -0.08 -19.91 -10.95
CA THR A 75 -0.44 -19.21 -12.19
C THR A 75 -0.33 -17.70 -12.00
N LEU A 76 -0.13 -16.96 -13.09
CA LEU A 76 -0.21 -15.51 -13.04
C LEU A 76 -1.66 -15.08 -12.77
N PHE A 77 -1.85 -13.96 -12.08
CA PHE A 77 -3.18 -13.53 -11.70
C PHE A 77 -4.10 -13.31 -12.90
N GLN A 78 -3.58 -12.70 -13.98
CA GLN A 78 -4.28 -12.48 -15.24
C GLN A 78 -4.68 -13.76 -15.97
N ASP A 79 -3.96 -14.86 -15.72
CA ASP A 79 -4.21 -16.16 -16.35
C ASP A 79 -5.14 -17.03 -15.49
N PHE A 80 -5.31 -16.68 -14.21
CA PHE A 80 -6.24 -17.38 -13.34
C PHE A 80 -7.68 -17.18 -13.82
N ASN A 81 -8.38 -18.28 -14.05
CA ASN A 81 -9.79 -18.27 -14.40
C ASN A 81 -10.52 -19.38 -13.64
N SER A 82 -11.66 -19.05 -13.05
CA SER A 82 -12.48 -20.01 -12.31
C SER A 82 -13.97 -19.73 -12.53
N LYS A 83 -14.75 -20.81 -12.63
CA LYS A 83 -16.21 -20.73 -12.59
C LYS A 83 -16.73 -20.46 -11.18
N ILE A 84 -15.93 -20.74 -10.16
CA ILE A 84 -16.26 -20.50 -8.76
C ILE A 84 -16.14 -19.00 -8.48
N LYS A 85 -17.17 -18.45 -7.83
CA LYS A 85 -17.12 -17.13 -7.20
C LYS A 85 -16.89 -17.29 -5.70
N TYR A 86 -16.23 -16.31 -5.08
CA TYR A 86 -15.77 -16.40 -3.70
C TYR A 86 -16.49 -15.36 -2.83
N ASP A 87 -16.85 -15.76 -1.61
CA ASP A 87 -17.49 -14.91 -0.61
C ASP A 87 -16.49 -13.88 -0.03
N LEU A 88 -15.19 -14.20 -0.06
CA LEU A 88 -14.10 -13.30 0.30
C LEU A 88 -12.93 -13.47 -0.69
N VAL A 89 -12.53 -12.35 -1.29
CA VAL A 89 -11.36 -12.25 -2.17
C VAL A 89 -10.34 -11.35 -1.49
N ILE A 90 -9.10 -11.82 -1.34
CA ILE A 90 -7.99 -11.11 -0.72
C ILE A 90 -6.90 -10.86 -1.77
N ALA A 91 -6.48 -9.62 -1.94
CA ALA A 91 -5.34 -9.24 -2.79
C ALA A 91 -4.46 -8.23 -2.03
N GLU A 92 -3.55 -8.76 -1.22
CA GLU A 92 -2.71 -7.99 -0.30
C GLU A 92 -1.27 -7.92 -0.82
N GLY A 93 -0.70 -6.71 -0.86
CA GLY A 93 0.68 -6.48 -1.27
C GLY A 93 1.00 -6.80 -2.73
N CYS A 94 -0.01 -6.93 -3.59
CA CYS A 94 0.16 -7.43 -4.95
C CYS A 94 -0.45 -6.55 -6.06
N LEU A 95 -1.20 -5.51 -5.69
CA LEU A 95 -1.81 -4.56 -6.64
C LEU A 95 -0.97 -3.30 -6.87
N PRO A 96 -0.46 -2.58 -5.85
CA PRO A 96 0.51 -1.51 -6.09
C PRO A 96 1.79 -2.05 -6.73
N HIS A 97 2.51 -1.19 -7.44
CA HIS A 97 3.75 -1.53 -8.16
C HIS A 97 3.55 -2.57 -9.27
N GLN A 98 2.34 -2.64 -9.83
CA GLN A 98 2.08 -3.31 -11.10
C GLN A 98 2.12 -2.29 -12.24
N LYS A 99 2.37 -2.74 -13.49
CA LYS A 99 2.33 -1.86 -14.66
C LYS A 99 0.93 -1.29 -14.88
N GLU A 100 -0.07 -2.17 -14.84
CA GLU A 100 -1.49 -1.87 -15.07
C GLU A 100 -2.35 -2.33 -13.88
N PRO A 101 -2.26 -1.66 -12.71
CA PRO A 101 -2.88 -2.14 -11.47
C PRO A 101 -4.41 -2.21 -11.53
N LEU A 102 -5.05 -1.26 -12.23
CA LEU A 102 -6.52 -1.25 -12.39
C LEU A 102 -7.04 -2.37 -13.29
N PHE A 103 -6.29 -2.72 -14.34
CA PHE A 103 -6.63 -3.85 -15.20
C PHE A 103 -6.58 -5.18 -14.40
N LEU A 104 -5.53 -5.35 -13.60
CA LEU A 104 -5.39 -6.50 -12.72
C LEU A 104 -6.51 -6.53 -11.67
N LEU A 105 -6.85 -5.38 -11.09
CA LEU A 105 -7.96 -5.25 -10.14
C LEU A 105 -9.28 -5.69 -10.77
N ASP A 106 -9.59 -5.28 -12.01
CA ASP A 106 -10.80 -5.73 -12.71
C ASP A 106 -10.85 -7.24 -12.90
N HIS A 107 -9.69 -7.85 -13.19
CA HIS A 107 -9.61 -9.29 -13.31
C HIS A 107 -9.89 -10.01 -11.98
N ILE A 108 -9.29 -9.53 -10.89
CA ILE A 108 -9.53 -10.05 -9.53
C ILE A 108 -11.01 -9.88 -9.14
N CYS A 109 -11.61 -8.72 -9.41
CA CYS A 109 -13.00 -8.41 -9.07
C CYS A 109 -14.00 -9.40 -9.70
N LYS A 110 -13.68 -9.97 -10.87
CA LYS A 110 -14.54 -11.01 -11.51
C LYS A 110 -14.70 -12.23 -10.62
N THR A 111 -13.81 -12.51 -9.68
CA THR A 111 -13.89 -13.69 -8.81
C THR A 111 -14.76 -13.47 -7.57
N VAL A 112 -15.16 -12.23 -7.28
CA VAL A 112 -15.99 -11.90 -6.12
C VAL A 112 -17.44 -12.29 -6.39
N ASP A 113 -18.07 -13.03 -5.47
CA ASP A 113 -19.50 -13.37 -5.55
C ASP A 113 -20.37 -12.13 -5.31
N LYS A 114 -21.64 -12.18 -5.72
CA LYS A 114 -22.58 -11.09 -5.42
C LYS A 114 -22.83 -11.01 -3.92
N GLY A 115 -22.64 -9.83 -3.32
CA GLY A 115 -22.63 -9.64 -1.87
C GLY A 115 -21.35 -10.14 -1.18
N GLY A 116 -20.39 -10.67 -1.94
CA GLY A 116 -19.08 -11.05 -1.44
C GLY A 116 -18.19 -9.85 -1.14
N LEU A 117 -17.13 -10.09 -0.37
CA LEU A 117 -16.18 -9.07 0.06
C LEU A 117 -14.88 -9.13 -0.74
N LEU A 118 -14.35 -7.96 -1.06
CA LEU A 118 -13.04 -7.75 -1.65
C LEU A 118 -12.16 -7.01 -0.62
N LEU A 119 -11.07 -7.63 -0.21
CA LEU A 119 -10.02 -7.03 0.61
C LEU A 119 -8.81 -6.77 -0.27
N ILE A 120 -8.42 -5.51 -0.40
CA ILE A 120 -7.22 -5.15 -1.14
C ILE A 120 -6.31 -4.25 -0.33
N THR A 121 -5.11 -4.06 -0.86
CA THR A 121 -4.20 -3.01 -0.41
C THR A 121 -3.88 -2.00 -1.48
N THR A 122 -3.64 -0.77 -1.05
CA THR A 122 -3.34 0.41 -1.84
C THR A 122 -2.06 1.07 -1.31
N ALA A 123 -1.43 1.90 -2.13
CA ALA A 123 -0.34 2.77 -1.76
C ALA A 123 -0.47 4.04 -2.61
N ASN A 124 -0.41 5.21 -1.99
CA ASN A 124 -0.49 6.51 -2.66
C ASN A 124 0.83 7.27 -2.45
N GLY A 125 1.02 8.36 -3.18
CA GLY A 125 2.23 9.17 -3.06
C GLY A 125 2.44 9.72 -1.64
N ILE A 126 1.38 10.06 -0.90
CA ILE A 126 1.48 10.62 0.45
C ILE A 126 2.08 9.60 1.42
N SER A 127 1.53 8.40 1.43
CA SER A 127 1.90 7.30 2.33
C SER A 127 3.26 6.71 1.99
N TYR A 128 3.67 6.82 0.73
CA TYR A 128 4.89 6.25 0.17
C TYR A 128 5.97 7.29 -0.10
N LEU A 129 5.75 8.57 0.27
CA LEU A 129 6.67 9.68 0.01
C LEU A 129 8.05 9.39 0.62
N THR A 130 8.06 8.81 1.83
CA THR A 130 9.31 8.59 2.56
C THR A 130 10.17 7.49 1.93
N GLU A 131 9.53 6.47 1.36
CA GLU A 131 10.16 5.41 0.58
C GLU A 131 10.64 5.97 -0.75
N THR A 132 9.82 6.77 -1.43
CA THR A 132 10.18 7.48 -2.66
C THR A 132 11.45 8.32 -2.48
N LEU A 133 11.52 9.11 -1.40
CA LEU A 133 12.71 9.91 -1.08
C LEU A 133 13.94 9.04 -0.79
N ARG A 134 13.79 7.88 -0.14
CA ARG A 134 14.88 6.91 0.05
C ARG A 134 15.33 6.28 -1.28
N ARG A 135 14.43 6.09 -2.25
CA ARG A 135 14.83 5.67 -3.61
C ARG A 135 15.64 6.75 -4.32
N ILE A 136 15.23 8.02 -4.19
CA ILE A 136 15.97 9.15 -4.75
C ILE A 136 17.38 9.26 -4.16
N ILE A 137 17.58 8.92 -2.87
CA ILE A 137 18.93 8.80 -2.29
C ILE A 137 19.76 7.77 -3.04
N ARG A 138 19.22 6.58 -3.35
CA ARG A 138 19.92 5.58 -4.18
C ARG A 138 20.33 6.20 -5.52
N ASP A 139 19.39 6.84 -6.21
CA ASP A 139 19.64 7.42 -7.54
C ASP A 139 20.62 8.60 -7.52
N LYS A 140 20.76 9.27 -6.38
CA LYS A 140 21.79 10.29 -6.17
C LYS A 140 23.19 9.67 -5.99
N LEU A 141 23.27 8.49 -5.38
CA LEU A 141 24.54 7.85 -4.98
C LEU A 141 25.12 6.90 -6.02
N PHE A 142 24.28 6.33 -6.88
CA PHE A 142 24.68 5.29 -7.82
C PHE A 142 24.33 5.67 -9.25
N SER A 143 25.16 5.20 -10.18
CA SER A 143 24.76 5.17 -11.59
C SER A 143 23.82 3.98 -11.85
N GLN A 144 22.94 4.08 -12.84
CA GLN A 144 21.96 3.04 -13.18
C GLN A 144 22.54 1.62 -13.32
N ASN A 145 23.79 1.50 -13.80
CA ASN A 145 24.42 0.21 -14.09
C ASN A 145 25.19 -0.38 -12.91
N GLU A 146 25.13 0.25 -11.73
CA GLU A 146 25.81 -0.24 -10.55
C GLU A 146 25.17 -1.57 -10.08
N PRO A 147 25.95 -2.65 -9.88
CA PRO A 147 25.40 -3.95 -9.49
C PRO A 147 24.62 -3.90 -8.17
N ALA A 148 23.50 -4.63 -8.11
CA ALA A 148 22.61 -4.68 -6.95
C ALA A 148 23.35 -5.04 -5.65
N GLU A 149 24.32 -5.95 -5.71
CA GLU A 149 25.11 -6.36 -4.54
C GLU A 149 25.97 -5.21 -3.99
N LYS A 150 26.52 -4.37 -4.89
CA LYS A 150 27.31 -3.22 -4.50
C LYS A 150 26.43 -2.10 -3.93
N GLN A 151 25.28 -1.84 -4.56
CA GLN A 151 24.29 -0.92 -4.01
C GLN A 151 23.85 -1.35 -2.61
N LEU A 152 23.47 -2.62 -2.44
CA LEU A 152 23.03 -3.19 -1.17
C LEU A 152 24.09 -3.00 -0.08
N LYS A 153 25.34 -3.38 -0.35
CA LYS A 153 26.45 -3.24 0.62
C LYS A 153 26.63 -1.80 1.11
N LEU A 154 26.43 -0.81 0.24
CA LEU A 154 26.62 0.61 0.55
C LEU A 154 25.38 1.26 1.16
N LEU A 155 24.18 0.74 0.87
CA LEU A 155 22.92 1.22 1.43
C LEU A 155 22.61 0.65 2.82
N ILE A 156 23.10 -0.54 3.17
CA ILE A 156 22.88 -1.15 4.50
C ILE A 156 23.27 -0.20 5.64
N PRO A 157 24.49 0.38 5.70
CA PRO A 157 24.88 1.25 6.81
C PRO A 157 24.01 2.50 6.95
N ILE A 158 23.44 2.98 5.84
CA ILE A 158 22.54 4.14 5.81
C ILE A 158 21.18 3.72 6.37
N TYR A 159 20.54 2.73 5.75
CA TYR A 159 19.15 2.40 6.05
C TYR A 159 18.95 1.53 7.27
N GLU A 160 19.96 0.80 7.74
CA GLU A 160 19.85 0.06 9.01
C GLU A 160 19.49 1.02 10.15
N SER A 161 20.11 2.21 10.19
CA SER A 161 19.79 3.22 11.21
C SER A 161 18.38 3.79 11.08
N HIS A 162 17.88 3.98 9.85
CA HIS A 162 16.52 4.45 9.59
C HIS A 162 15.50 3.38 10.01
N LEU A 163 15.74 2.12 9.63
CA LEU A 163 14.83 1.01 9.90
C LEU A 163 14.76 0.65 11.39
N LYS A 164 15.83 0.85 12.16
CA LYS A 164 15.82 0.72 13.63
C LYS A 164 14.85 1.68 14.33
N THR A 165 14.40 2.74 13.65
CA THR A 165 13.37 3.65 14.20
C THR A 165 11.95 3.08 14.10
N LEU A 166 11.71 2.06 13.27
CA LEU A 166 10.40 1.45 13.09
C LEU A 166 10.14 0.38 14.17
N ILE A 167 9.19 0.68 15.05
CA ILE A 167 8.72 -0.28 16.05
C ILE A 167 7.94 -1.39 15.32
N ASN A 168 8.36 -2.64 15.48
CA ASN A 168 7.76 -3.85 14.88
C ASN A 168 8.10 -4.13 13.40
N MET A 169 9.22 -3.62 12.87
CA MET A 169 9.71 -4.10 11.58
C MET A 169 9.94 -5.63 11.63
N SER A 170 9.33 -6.36 10.70
CA SER A 170 9.45 -7.83 10.62
C SER A 170 10.30 -8.32 9.45
N ARG A 171 10.54 -7.47 8.44
CA ARG A 171 11.35 -7.82 7.27
C ARG A 171 12.84 -7.62 7.61
N PRO A 172 13.74 -8.52 7.18
CA PRO A 172 15.17 -8.26 7.26
C PRO A 172 15.57 -6.96 6.54
N VAL A 173 16.64 -6.30 7.00
CA VAL A 173 17.13 -5.04 6.42
C VAL A 173 17.49 -5.23 4.95
N GLU A 174 18.21 -6.30 4.63
CA GLU A 174 18.65 -6.62 3.27
C GLU A 174 17.46 -6.80 2.32
N ASP A 175 16.51 -7.66 2.70
CA ASP A 175 15.28 -7.90 1.95
C ASP A 175 14.49 -6.60 1.75
N TRP A 176 14.37 -5.75 2.77
CA TRP A 176 13.68 -4.48 2.64
C TRP A 176 14.36 -3.53 1.65
N ILE A 177 15.70 -3.44 1.66
CA ILE A 177 16.45 -2.60 0.72
C ILE A 177 16.30 -3.14 -0.70
N LEU A 178 16.40 -4.46 -0.89
CA LEU A 178 16.21 -5.08 -2.21
C LEU A 178 14.81 -4.78 -2.77
N ASP A 179 13.79 -4.99 -1.94
CA ASP A 179 12.38 -4.88 -2.36
C ASP A 179 11.86 -3.44 -2.40
N SER A 180 12.38 -2.53 -1.58
CA SER A 180 11.81 -1.17 -1.49
C SER A 180 12.69 -0.14 -2.18
N ILE A 181 13.99 -0.40 -2.29
CA ILE A 181 14.97 0.57 -2.78
C ILE A 181 15.60 0.13 -4.10
N ILE A 182 16.18 -1.06 -4.18
CA ILE A 182 17.02 -1.44 -5.33
C ILE A 182 16.19 -1.90 -6.52
N GLN A 183 15.10 -2.64 -6.31
CA GLN A 183 14.29 -3.13 -7.43
C GLN A 183 13.83 -1.99 -8.35
N PRO A 184 13.81 -2.18 -9.68
CA PRO A 184 13.38 -1.16 -10.60
C PRO A 184 11.86 -0.93 -10.50
N LEU A 185 11.42 0.33 -10.46
CA LEU A 185 9.99 0.70 -10.38
C LEU A 185 9.58 1.72 -11.45
N HIS A 186 10.47 2.08 -12.37
CA HIS A 186 10.23 3.09 -13.41
C HIS A 186 9.15 2.73 -14.45
N GLU A 187 8.65 1.49 -14.46
CA GLU A 187 7.56 1.03 -15.34
C GLU A 187 6.28 0.67 -14.57
N VAL A 188 6.21 0.93 -13.26
CA VAL A 188 5.08 0.53 -12.43
C VAL A 188 4.43 1.73 -11.76
N ARG A 189 3.20 1.52 -11.28
CA ARG A 189 2.37 2.59 -10.73
C ARG A 189 1.99 2.31 -9.29
N LEU A 190 1.83 3.40 -8.54
CA LEU A 190 1.08 3.38 -7.29
C LEU A 190 -0.41 3.11 -7.57
N LEU A 191 -1.17 2.83 -6.53
CA LEU A 191 -2.62 2.62 -6.62
C LEU A 191 -3.26 3.18 -5.35
N SER A 192 -3.87 4.35 -5.47
CA SER A 192 -4.47 5.06 -4.35
C SER A 192 -5.87 4.54 -3.99
N ILE A 193 -6.35 4.86 -2.78
CA ILE A 193 -7.72 4.58 -2.36
C ILE A 193 -8.74 5.27 -3.29
N PRO A 194 -8.61 6.57 -3.62
CA PRO A 194 -9.53 7.23 -4.55
C PRO A 194 -9.59 6.59 -5.93
N GLU A 195 -8.45 6.17 -6.50
CA GLU A 195 -8.43 5.48 -7.80
C GLU A 195 -9.24 4.18 -7.75
N VAL A 196 -9.08 3.38 -6.70
CA VAL A 196 -9.87 2.14 -6.53
C VAL A 196 -11.36 2.45 -6.41
N ILE A 197 -11.73 3.38 -5.54
CA ILE A 197 -13.14 3.71 -5.29
C ILE A 197 -13.81 4.20 -6.57
N ASN A 198 -13.16 5.12 -7.29
CA ASN A 198 -13.70 5.66 -8.54
C ASN A 198 -13.77 4.58 -9.65
N HIS A 199 -12.77 3.70 -9.75
CA HIS A 199 -12.74 2.64 -10.76
C HIS A 199 -13.79 1.55 -10.54
N LEU A 200 -14.13 1.27 -9.28
CA LEU A 200 -15.10 0.25 -8.90
C LEU A 200 -16.51 0.81 -8.63
N ASP A 201 -16.72 2.12 -8.78
CA ASP A 201 -17.99 2.76 -8.46
C ASP A 201 -19.16 2.13 -9.24
N GLY A 202 -20.30 2.01 -8.56
CA GLY A 202 -21.49 1.31 -9.07
C GLY A 202 -21.41 -0.22 -9.09
N ARG A 203 -20.22 -0.83 -8.92
CA ARG A 203 -20.04 -2.30 -8.79
C ARG A 203 -19.71 -2.71 -7.37
N PHE A 204 -18.95 -1.89 -6.65
CA PHE A 204 -18.54 -2.13 -5.27
C PHE A 204 -18.84 -0.92 -4.39
N GLU A 205 -19.16 -1.20 -3.13
CA GLU A 205 -19.28 -0.18 -2.08
C GLU A 205 -18.22 -0.38 -1.00
N VAL A 206 -17.56 0.70 -0.58
CA VAL A 206 -16.60 0.66 0.52
C VAL A 206 -17.29 0.24 1.82
N LEU A 207 -16.71 -0.75 2.49
CA LEU A 207 -17.14 -1.22 3.81
C LEU A 207 -16.30 -0.60 4.92
N SER A 208 -14.97 -0.66 4.81
CA SER A 208 -14.05 -0.13 5.82
C SER A 208 -12.62 0.02 5.27
N SER A 209 -11.74 0.60 6.09
CA SER A 209 -10.33 0.79 5.78
C SER A 209 -9.42 0.52 6.99
N SER A 210 -8.14 0.27 6.71
CA SER A 210 -7.08 0.25 7.73
C SER A 210 -5.84 0.98 7.19
N PRO A 211 -5.43 2.13 7.76
CA PRO A 211 -5.96 2.78 8.96
C PRO A 211 -7.43 3.18 8.87
N LYS A 212 -8.14 3.25 10.02
CA LYS A 212 -9.53 3.70 10.07
C LYS A 212 -9.59 5.23 9.97
N PHE A 213 -10.22 5.74 8.92
CA PHE A 213 -10.43 7.18 8.70
C PHE A 213 -11.83 7.55 8.20
N ILE A 214 -12.64 6.57 7.80
CA ILE A 214 -13.98 6.80 7.25
C ILE A 214 -14.95 7.14 8.40
N ASP A 215 -15.51 8.34 8.36
CA ASP A 215 -16.51 8.79 9.34
C ASP A 215 -17.86 8.93 8.65
N ASP A 216 -18.82 8.07 9.01
CA ASP A 216 -20.19 8.10 8.52
C ASP A 216 -21.16 8.37 9.67
N TRP A 217 -21.66 9.60 9.74
CA TRP A 217 -22.60 10.07 10.76
C TRP A 217 -24.07 9.95 10.33
N ARG A 218 -24.35 9.37 9.15
CA ARG A 218 -25.74 9.24 8.69
C ARG A 218 -26.53 8.37 9.66
N TRP A 219 -27.73 8.84 10.02
CA TRP A 219 -28.64 8.01 10.78
C TRP A 219 -29.27 6.96 9.87
N TYR A 220 -29.41 5.72 10.35
CA TYR A 220 -29.98 4.63 9.55
C TYR A 220 -31.40 4.93 9.02
N LYS A 221 -32.13 5.87 9.64
CA LYS A 221 -33.46 6.31 9.19
C LYS A 221 -33.41 7.33 8.06
N ASP A 222 -32.29 8.02 7.89
CA ASP A 222 -32.09 8.98 6.82
C ASP A 222 -31.68 8.27 5.52
N ILE A 223 -31.08 7.07 5.65
CA ILE A 223 -30.72 6.20 4.53
C ILE A 223 -31.99 5.70 3.84
N ASN A 224 -32.28 6.24 2.66
CA ASN A 224 -33.35 5.80 1.78
C ASN A 224 -32.78 5.42 0.40
N SER A 225 -33.59 4.80 -0.46
CA SER A 225 -33.17 4.26 -1.76
C SER A 225 -32.55 5.28 -2.74
N LYS A 226 -32.60 6.60 -2.42
CA LYS A 226 -31.99 7.67 -3.21
C LYS A 226 -30.62 8.11 -2.67
N ILE A 227 -30.24 7.72 -1.45
CA ILE A 227 -28.94 8.08 -0.84
C ILE A 227 -27.99 6.88 -0.99
N LYS A 228 -27.48 6.69 -2.21
CA LYS A 228 -26.21 5.97 -2.41
C LYS A 228 -25.08 6.91 -2.04
N GLY A 229 -24.02 6.42 -1.40
CA GLY A 229 -22.94 7.33 -0.98
C GLY A 229 -21.84 6.77 -0.10
N TYR A 230 -21.75 5.46 0.15
CA TYR A 230 -20.63 4.91 0.94
C TYR A 230 -19.27 5.23 0.30
N ASN A 231 -19.18 5.13 -1.03
CA ASN A 231 -18.00 5.51 -1.79
C ASN A 231 -17.68 7.01 -1.65
N GLN A 232 -18.68 7.88 -1.82
CA GLN A 232 -18.48 9.33 -1.67
C GLN A 232 -18.05 9.71 -0.26
N ILE A 233 -18.67 9.15 0.78
CA ILE A 233 -18.30 9.39 2.18
C ILE A 233 -16.87 8.93 2.46
N ALA A 234 -16.46 7.80 1.88
CA ALA A 234 -15.09 7.32 1.99
C ALA A 234 -14.10 8.27 1.29
N LEU A 235 -14.44 8.80 0.11
CA LEU A 235 -13.65 9.81 -0.60
C LEU A 235 -13.55 11.13 0.19
N ASP A 236 -14.67 11.65 0.69
CA ASP A 236 -14.71 12.88 1.48
C ASP A 236 -13.88 12.73 2.76
N SER A 237 -14.05 11.62 3.47
CA SER A 237 -13.26 11.28 4.67
C SER A 237 -11.78 11.16 4.34
N TYR A 238 -11.44 10.55 3.19
CA TYR A 238 -10.07 10.39 2.75
C TYR A 238 -9.41 11.76 2.51
N TYR A 239 -9.99 12.61 1.66
CA TYR A 239 -9.39 13.90 1.32
C TYR A 239 -9.36 14.89 2.47
N ARG A 240 -10.15 14.71 3.53
CA ARG A 240 -10.06 15.53 4.75
C ARG A 240 -9.04 15.04 5.77
N LYS A 241 -8.51 13.83 5.58
CA LYS A 241 -7.63 13.15 6.56
C LYS A 241 -6.34 12.59 5.97
N ASN A 242 -6.12 12.65 4.67
CA ASN A 242 -5.00 11.98 4.00
C ASN A 242 -3.62 12.49 4.46
N LEU A 243 -3.51 13.67 5.09
CA LEU A 243 -2.31 14.09 5.81
C LEU A 243 -1.88 13.07 6.87
N ASN A 244 -2.83 12.36 7.48
CA ASN A 244 -2.55 11.24 8.38
C ASN A 244 -1.91 10.02 7.69
N PHE A 245 -1.59 10.03 6.40
CA PHE A 245 -0.77 8.98 5.81
C PHE A 245 0.71 9.34 5.72
N ILE A 246 1.07 10.63 5.83
CA ILE A 246 2.42 11.09 5.56
C ILE A 246 3.43 10.74 6.65
N ASP A 247 2.99 10.68 7.92
CA ASP A 247 3.87 10.48 9.06
C ASP A 247 3.18 9.65 10.15
N TYR A 248 3.64 8.42 10.34
CA TYR A 248 3.03 7.47 11.28
C TYR A 248 3.10 7.93 12.74
N ARG A 249 4.05 8.81 13.08
CA ARG A 249 4.32 9.28 14.45
C ARG A 249 3.23 10.19 14.98
N PHE A 250 2.52 10.88 14.08
CA PHE A 250 1.56 11.91 14.42
C PHE A 250 0.15 11.52 13.99
N ARG A 251 -0.82 12.17 14.62
CA ARG A 251 -2.20 12.25 14.16
C ARG A 251 -2.52 13.72 13.99
N PHE A 252 -2.93 14.09 12.79
CA PHE A 252 -3.25 15.47 12.43
C PHE A 252 -4.76 15.67 12.45
N ALA A 253 -5.17 16.91 12.71
CA ALA A 253 -6.56 17.31 12.61
C ALA A 253 -7.06 17.20 11.15
N GLU A 254 -8.38 17.18 10.99
CA GLU A 254 -8.99 17.27 9.67
C GLU A 254 -8.63 18.59 8.99
N HIS A 255 -8.51 18.54 7.67
CA HIS A 255 -8.22 19.68 6.81
C HIS A 255 -9.26 19.79 5.69
N SER A 256 -9.14 20.83 4.86
CA SER A 256 -10.03 20.98 3.70
C SER A 256 -9.75 19.89 2.66
N GLU A 257 -10.75 19.60 1.83
CA GLU A 257 -10.60 18.64 0.73
C GLU A 257 -9.61 19.14 -0.32
N GLU A 258 -9.61 20.44 -0.61
CA GLU A 258 -8.67 21.05 -1.55
C GLU A 258 -7.22 20.87 -1.10
N PHE A 259 -6.96 21.02 0.21
CA PHE A 259 -5.64 20.71 0.78
C PHE A 259 -5.27 19.25 0.55
N GLY A 260 -6.18 18.32 0.85
CA GLY A 260 -5.90 16.89 0.71
C GLY A 260 -5.67 16.47 -0.74
N MET A 261 -6.51 16.96 -1.66
CA MET A 261 -6.34 16.73 -3.10
C MET A 261 -5.00 17.28 -3.58
N LYS A 262 -4.62 18.50 -3.16
CA LYS A 262 -3.36 19.11 -3.58
C LYS A 262 -2.15 18.38 -3.01
N LEU A 263 -2.21 17.94 -1.76
CA LEU A 263 -1.16 17.14 -1.15
C LEU A 263 -0.98 15.80 -1.89
N GLU A 264 -2.08 15.16 -2.28
CA GLU A 264 -2.02 13.90 -3.02
C GLU A 264 -1.41 14.06 -4.40
N GLU A 265 -1.85 15.07 -5.16
CA GLU A 265 -1.29 15.44 -6.46
C GLU A 265 0.23 15.59 -6.38
N LEU A 266 0.73 16.47 -5.50
CA LEU A 266 2.16 16.74 -5.39
C LEU A 266 2.96 15.50 -4.96
N CYS A 267 2.42 14.69 -4.04
CA CYS A 267 3.12 13.48 -3.61
C CYS A 267 3.13 12.39 -4.69
N ASN A 268 2.07 12.26 -5.49
CA ASN A 268 2.04 11.38 -6.66
C ASN A 268 2.99 11.87 -7.75
N ASP A 269 3.05 13.18 -8.00
CA ASP A 269 4.01 13.78 -8.93
C ASP A 269 5.46 13.49 -8.49
N THR A 270 5.74 13.48 -7.18
CA THR A 270 7.06 13.10 -6.64
C THR A 270 7.43 11.67 -7.03
N TRP A 271 6.48 10.74 -7.00
CA TRP A 271 6.69 9.37 -7.45
C TRP A 271 7.00 9.33 -8.95
N ASP A 272 6.22 10.03 -9.77
CA ASP A 272 6.40 10.06 -11.22
C ASP A 272 7.74 10.70 -11.62
N ILE A 273 8.13 11.78 -10.95
CA ILE A 273 9.44 12.42 -11.11
C ILE A 273 10.55 11.43 -10.73
N MET A 274 10.42 10.72 -9.62
CA MET A 274 11.39 9.71 -9.19
C MET A 274 11.53 8.59 -10.24
N CYS A 275 10.43 8.12 -10.84
CA CYS A 275 10.47 7.15 -11.93
C CYS A 275 11.20 7.67 -13.18
N ARG A 276 11.12 8.98 -13.48
CA ARG A 276 11.87 9.62 -14.57
C ARG A 276 13.35 9.79 -14.24
N ILE A 277 13.69 10.13 -12.98
CA ILE A 277 15.08 10.13 -12.50
C ILE A 277 15.70 8.74 -12.65
N GLU A 278 14.97 7.68 -12.29
CA GLU A 278 15.42 6.30 -12.47
C GLU A 278 15.69 5.95 -13.95
N LYS A 279 15.12 6.70 -14.91
CA LYS A 279 15.37 6.59 -16.36
C LYS A 279 16.49 7.50 -16.89
N ASN A 280 17.19 8.24 -16.03
CA ASN A 280 18.21 9.26 -16.38
C ASN A 280 17.66 10.44 -17.20
N GLU A 281 16.44 10.89 -16.89
CA GLU A 281 15.92 12.14 -17.45
C GLU A 281 16.43 13.34 -16.63
N ASP A 282 17.56 13.93 -17.06
CA ASP A 282 18.34 14.93 -16.29
C ASP A 282 17.54 16.13 -15.77
N GLU A 283 16.55 16.62 -16.54
CA GLU A 283 15.69 17.75 -16.16
C GLU A 283 14.81 17.47 -14.92
N SER A 284 14.68 16.20 -14.53
CA SER A 284 13.79 15.76 -13.45
C SER A 284 14.24 16.20 -12.04
N TRP A 285 15.52 16.55 -11.84
CA TRP A 285 16.01 16.96 -10.51
C TRP A 285 15.52 18.35 -10.08
N ASP A 286 15.49 19.32 -11.00
CA ASP A 286 14.99 20.66 -10.70
C ASP A 286 13.47 20.65 -10.49
N GLU A 287 12.78 19.82 -11.27
CA GLU A 287 11.35 19.55 -11.09
C GLU A 287 11.07 18.93 -9.71
N LEU A 288 11.87 17.93 -9.30
CA LEU A 288 11.79 17.33 -7.98
C LEU A 288 11.91 18.39 -6.88
N TYR A 289 12.96 19.23 -6.91
CA TYR A 289 13.17 20.21 -5.85
C TYR A 289 12.05 21.25 -5.80
N THR A 290 11.52 21.64 -6.95
CA THR A 290 10.37 22.55 -7.05
C THR A 290 9.14 21.91 -6.40
N ASN A 291 8.85 20.67 -6.77
CA ASN A 291 7.70 19.94 -6.25
C ASN A 291 7.80 19.70 -4.73
N LEU A 292 8.96 19.28 -4.23
CA LEU A 292 9.21 19.10 -2.80
C LEU A 292 9.11 20.43 -2.01
N SER A 293 9.42 21.57 -2.63
CA SER A 293 9.23 22.89 -1.99
C SER A 293 7.75 23.26 -1.82
N HIS A 294 6.90 22.86 -2.77
CA HIS A 294 5.45 23.02 -2.65
C HIS A 294 4.88 22.13 -1.56
N ILE A 295 5.31 20.86 -1.49
CA ILE A 295 4.93 19.95 -0.39
C ILE A 295 5.38 20.53 0.94
N LEU A 296 6.64 20.98 1.04
CA LEU A 296 7.17 21.60 2.27
C LEU A 296 6.29 22.77 2.72
N THR A 297 5.91 23.65 1.79
CA THR A 297 5.04 24.81 2.06
C THR A 297 3.69 24.39 2.64
N LEU A 298 3.06 23.33 2.10
CA LEU A 298 1.81 22.79 2.62
C LEU A 298 1.96 22.21 4.03
N LEU A 299 3.13 21.66 4.39
CA LEU A 299 3.34 20.99 5.67
C LEU A 299 3.80 21.91 6.80
N LEU A 300 4.25 23.14 6.51
CA LEU A 300 4.86 24.05 7.50
C LEU A 300 3.98 24.29 8.74
N GLU A 301 2.69 24.54 8.52
CA GLU A 301 1.74 24.82 9.60
C GLU A 301 1.06 23.56 10.14
N PRO A 302 0.46 22.67 9.31
CA PRO A 302 -0.28 21.53 9.84
C PRO A 302 0.60 20.37 10.32
N ALA A 303 1.87 20.29 9.88
CA ALA A 303 2.77 19.18 10.20
C ALA A 303 4.25 19.63 10.35
N PRO A 304 4.58 20.52 11.30
CA PRO A 304 5.89 21.17 11.38
C PRO A 304 7.07 20.21 11.54
N GLU A 305 6.93 19.14 12.32
CA GLU A 305 7.99 18.13 12.50
C GLU A 305 8.21 17.28 11.24
N THR A 306 7.16 17.05 10.46
CA THR A 306 7.25 16.39 9.16
C THR A 306 7.89 17.33 8.13
N ALA A 307 7.48 18.60 8.09
CA ALA A 307 8.12 19.64 7.28
C ALA A 307 9.62 19.78 7.58
N LYS A 308 10.00 19.71 8.86
CA LYS A 308 11.41 19.74 9.29
C LYS A 308 12.22 18.57 8.73
N ALA A 309 11.66 17.36 8.78
CA ALA A 309 12.28 16.17 8.21
C ALA A 309 12.39 16.25 6.67
N LEU A 310 11.36 16.79 6.00
CA LEU A 310 11.38 17.02 4.56
C LEU A 310 12.44 18.06 4.16
N ASN A 311 12.52 19.18 4.87
CA ASN A 311 13.52 20.21 4.59
C ASN A 311 14.96 19.69 4.79
N GLU A 312 15.18 18.86 5.82
CA GLU A 312 16.47 18.22 6.07
C GLU A 312 16.91 17.36 4.88
N ILE A 313 16.05 16.44 4.42
CA ILE A 313 16.42 15.56 3.30
C ILE A 313 16.54 16.31 1.97
N VAL A 314 15.71 17.33 1.71
CA VAL A 314 15.83 18.17 0.52
C VAL A 314 17.17 18.91 0.51
N THR A 315 17.57 19.46 1.65
CA THR A 315 18.87 20.14 1.79
C THR A 315 20.01 19.14 1.56
N TRP A 316 19.92 17.95 2.14
CA TRP A 316 20.91 16.90 1.96
C TRP A 316 21.04 16.45 0.49
N LEU A 317 19.93 16.28 -0.23
CA LEU A 317 19.92 15.89 -1.65
C LEU A 317 20.57 16.96 -2.55
N LYS A 318 20.44 18.23 -2.20
CA LYS A 318 21.09 19.36 -2.90
C LYS A 318 22.58 19.43 -2.61
N ASP A 319 22.96 19.32 -1.34
CA ASP A 319 24.36 19.46 -0.90
C ASP A 319 25.21 18.24 -1.30
N GLY A 320 24.62 17.03 -1.31
CA GLY A 320 25.30 15.77 -1.64
C GLY A 320 26.33 15.30 -0.61
N ASP A 321 26.36 15.90 0.59
CA ASP A 321 27.33 15.53 1.63
C ASP A 321 26.90 14.30 2.41
N LEU A 322 27.46 13.14 2.05
CA LEU A 322 27.28 11.86 2.74
C LEU A 322 27.69 11.89 4.22
N ASN A 323 28.53 12.83 4.65
CA ASN A 323 28.99 12.92 6.03
C ASN A 323 28.05 13.74 6.91
N LYS A 324 27.09 14.46 6.31
CA LYS A 324 26.10 15.25 7.04
C LYS A 324 25.05 14.30 7.62
N PRO A 325 24.96 14.15 8.95
CA PRO A 325 23.99 13.26 9.56
C PRO A 325 22.58 13.79 9.34
N LEU A 326 21.64 12.89 9.04
CA LEU A 326 20.21 13.18 9.04
C LEU A 326 19.66 12.88 10.43
N LEU A 327 19.09 13.87 11.10
CA LEU A 327 18.55 13.76 12.46
C LEU A 327 17.06 13.46 12.47
N TYR A 328 16.31 14.03 11.53
CA TYR A 328 14.84 13.99 11.49
C TYR A 328 14.31 13.00 10.47
N PHE A 329 14.89 12.97 9.26
CA PHE A 329 14.46 12.09 8.18
C PHE A 329 14.49 10.59 8.52
N PRO A 330 15.48 10.04 9.26
CA PRO A 330 15.51 8.61 9.58
C PRO A 330 14.27 8.12 10.34
N HIS A 331 13.68 9.01 11.15
CA HIS A 331 12.50 8.75 11.97
C HIS A 331 11.19 8.96 11.22
N TRP A 332 11.22 9.62 10.06
CA TRP A 332 10.04 9.93 9.27
C TRP A 332 9.71 8.76 8.33
N TRP A 333 8.54 8.16 8.58
CA TRP A 333 7.96 7.10 7.77
C TRP A 333 6.48 7.39 7.53
N GLY A 334 5.99 7.12 6.32
CA GLY A 334 4.58 7.15 6.04
C GLY A 334 3.84 5.93 6.61
N ARG A 335 2.51 5.95 6.53
CA ARG A 335 1.67 4.78 6.77
C ARG A 335 1.57 3.92 5.49
N GLY A 336 2.75 3.60 4.92
CA GLY A 336 3.01 2.89 3.66
C GLY A 336 1.79 2.29 2.96
N GLN A 337 1.60 0.98 3.09
CA GLN A 337 0.48 0.27 2.49
C GLN A 337 -0.81 0.44 3.33
N GLN A 338 -1.92 0.83 2.68
CA GLN A 338 -3.24 0.92 3.31
C GLN A 338 -4.14 -0.21 2.83
N TYR A 339 -5.12 -0.59 3.66
CA TYR A 339 -6.11 -1.61 3.33
C TYR A 339 -7.47 -0.98 3.08
N LEU A 340 -8.20 -1.55 2.12
CA LEU A 340 -9.58 -1.20 1.81
C LEU A 340 -10.39 -2.49 1.68
N SER A 341 -11.55 -2.54 2.33
CA SER A 341 -12.54 -3.59 2.12
C SER A 341 -13.76 -3.03 1.40
N LEU A 342 -14.25 -3.76 0.40
CA LEU A 342 -15.40 -3.39 -0.41
C LEU A 342 -16.36 -4.57 -0.53
N MET A 343 -17.65 -4.29 -0.69
CA MET A 343 -18.69 -5.28 -0.93
C MET A 343 -19.15 -5.20 -2.39
N ASN A 344 -19.24 -6.35 -3.06
CA ASN A 344 -19.76 -6.43 -4.42
C ASN A 344 -21.29 -6.26 -4.41
N ILE A 345 -21.81 -5.24 -5.08
CA ILE A 345 -23.25 -4.94 -5.18
C ILE A 345 -23.87 -5.31 -6.53
N ALA A 346 -23.06 -5.68 -7.51
CA ALA A 346 -23.50 -6.00 -8.87
C ALA A 346 -24.22 -7.34 -8.98
#